data_AF-A0ABD0Q1X3-F1
#
_entry.id   AF-A0ABD0Q1X3-F1
#
_cell.length_a   1.000
_cell.length_b   1.000
_cell.length_c   1.000
_cell.angle_alpha   90.00
_cell.angle_beta   90.00
_cell.angle_gamma   90.00
#
_symmetry.space_group_name_H-M   'P 1'
#
loop_
_entity.id
_entity.type
_entity.pdbx_description
1 polymer ?
#
loop_
_entity_poly.entity_id
_entity_poly.type
_entity_poly.pdbx_seq_one_letter_code
_entity_poly.pdbx_strand_id
1 'polypeptide(L)'
;MSTGLHYFGQLHENGLLKVAMDQITEGQLEFVELPQHFDSIVIEDSKKRRDYAILSGKTEMEQNLKKLFPDDVKAVEEFFKIMK
;
A
#
# COMPACT_ATOMS: atom_id res chain seq x y z
N MET A 1 -2.83 -14.27 16.65
CA MET A 1 -2.37 -13.29 15.65
C MET A 1 -1.18 -13.90 14.92
N SER A 2 -1.17 -13.86 13.59
CA SER A 2 0.03 -14.22 12.82
C SER A 2 1.14 -13.22 13.15
N THR A 3 2.38 -13.69 13.30
CA THR A 3 3.59 -12.86 13.41
C THR A 3 4.35 -12.81 12.07
N GLY A 4 3.69 -13.12 10.96
CA GLY A 4 4.27 -13.38 9.64
C GLY A 4 3.93 -12.34 8.56
N LEU A 5 3.85 -12.76 7.29
CA LEU A 5 3.49 -11.88 6.18
C LEU A 5 2.00 -11.50 6.25
N HIS A 6 1.70 -10.20 6.17
CA HIS A 6 0.33 -9.69 6.31
C HIS A 6 -0.28 -9.14 5.00
N TYR A 7 0.55 -8.69 4.06
CA TYR A 7 0.10 -8.06 2.82
C TYR A 7 0.88 -8.61 1.62
N PHE A 8 0.18 -8.84 0.52
CA PHE A 8 0.75 -9.25 -0.75
C PHE A 8 0.33 -8.27 -1.85
N GLY A 9 1.30 -7.69 -2.55
CA GLY A 9 1.06 -6.91 -3.76
C GLY A 9 1.03 -7.79 -5.02
N GLN A 10 0.74 -7.20 -6.19
CA GLN A 10 0.81 -7.89 -7.49
C GLN A 10 -0.11 -9.11 -7.63
N LEU A 11 -1.23 -9.12 -6.89
CA LEU A 11 -2.24 -10.18 -6.93
C LEU A 11 -3.40 -9.89 -7.91
N HIS A 12 -3.29 -8.85 -8.74
CA HIS A 12 -4.25 -8.63 -9.81
C HIS A 12 -4.23 -9.78 -10.82
N GLU A 13 -5.28 -9.91 -11.62
CA GLU A 13 -5.38 -10.93 -12.66
C GLU A 13 -4.13 -10.89 -13.57
N ASN A 14 -3.54 -12.05 -13.84
CA ASN A 14 -2.28 -12.23 -14.59
C ASN A 14 -1.04 -11.59 -13.97
N GLY A 15 -1.10 -11.11 -12.72
CA GLY A 15 0.08 -10.68 -11.97
C GLY A 15 1.05 -11.84 -11.73
N LEU A 16 2.36 -11.58 -11.88
CA LEU A 16 3.39 -12.62 -11.77
C LEU A 16 3.29 -13.42 -10.46
N LEU A 17 3.04 -12.72 -9.35
CA LEU A 17 2.91 -13.36 -8.05
C LEU A 17 1.62 -14.19 -7.94
N LYS A 18 0.49 -13.69 -8.46
CA LYS A 18 -0.77 -14.46 -8.48
C LYS A 18 -0.59 -15.76 -9.25
N VAL A 19 -0.01 -15.70 -10.45
CA VAL A 19 0.26 -16.88 -11.29
C VAL A 19 1.17 -17.86 -10.56
N ALA A 20 2.26 -17.41 -9.95
CA ALA A 20 3.17 -18.28 -9.22
C ALA A 20 2.49 -18.97 -8.03
N MET A 21 1.68 -18.24 -7.26
CA MET A 21 0.94 -18.80 -6.12
C MET A 21 -0.11 -19.82 -6.57
N ASP A 22 -0.83 -19.53 -7.66
CA ASP A 22 -1.82 -20.47 -8.21
C ASP A 22 -1.17 -21.77 -8.66
N GLN A 23 0.01 -21.71 -9.28
CA GLN A 23 0.76 -22.90 -9.70
C GLN A 23 1.27 -23.71 -8.51
N ILE A 24 1.75 -23.06 -7.45
CA ILE A 24 2.28 -23.74 -6.25
C ILE A 24 1.16 -24.37 -5.40
N THR A 25 0.01 -23.69 -5.34
CA THR A 25 -1.09 -24.06 -4.44
C THR A 25 -2.24 -24.77 -5.14
N GLU A 26 -2.10 -25.04 -6.45
CA GLU A 26 -3.17 -25.58 -7.30
C GLU A 26 -4.46 -24.73 -7.23
N GLY A 27 -4.30 -23.41 -7.06
CA GLY A 27 -5.40 -22.45 -6.94
C GLY A 27 -6.22 -22.55 -5.64
N GLN A 28 -5.79 -23.34 -4.66
CA GLN A 28 -6.52 -23.51 -3.39
C GLN A 28 -6.34 -22.33 -2.42
N LEU A 29 -5.31 -21.50 -2.63
CA LEU A 29 -5.06 -20.33 -1.81
C LEU A 29 -5.91 -19.14 -2.27
N GLU A 30 -6.85 -18.73 -1.41
CA GLU A 30 -7.67 -17.55 -1.64
C GLU A 30 -7.06 -16.32 -0.95
N PHE A 31 -7.12 -15.17 -1.64
CA PHE A 31 -6.70 -13.88 -1.11
C PHE A 31 -7.92 -12.96 -1.01
N VAL A 32 -7.96 -12.16 0.05
CA VAL A 32 -8.97 -11.12 0.23
C VAL A 32 -8.39 -9.79 -0.23
N GLU A 33 -9.16 -9.04 -1.03
CA GLU A 33 -8.78 -7.71 -1.45
C GLU A 33 -8.62 -6.78 -0.24
N LEU A 34 -7.56 -5.98 -0.23
CA LEU A 34 -7.33 -5.03 0.85
C LEU A 34 -8.34 -3.88 0.78
N PRO A 35 -8.85 -3.42 1.93
CA PRO A 35 -9.67 -2.22 1.97
C PRO A 35 -8.88 -1.01 1.47
N GLN A 36 -9.58 0.02 1.01
CA GLN A 36 -8.98 1.25 0.49
C GLN A 36 -7.99 1.89 1.47
N HIS A 37 -8.30 1.85 2.78
CA HIS A 37 -7.39 2.18 3.87
C HIS A 37 -7.10 0.90 4.64
N PHE A 38 -5.86 0.40 4.55
CA PHE A 38 -5.50 -0.91 5.11
C PHE A 38 -4.48 -0.85 6.24
N ASP A 39 -3.79 0.29 6.41
CA ASP A 39 -2.84 0.50 7.50
C ASP A 39 -2.69 2.00 7.83
N SER A 40 -2.08 2.32 8.97
CA SER A 40 -1.82 3.69 9.41
C SER A 40 -0.44 3.81 10.02
N ILE A 41 0.34 4.78 9.57
CA ILE A 41 1.58 5.18 10.23
C ILE A 41 1.24 6.23 11.28
N VAL A 42 1.50 5.93 12.55
CA VAL A 42 1.31 6.85 13.66
C VAL A 42 2.68 7.31 14.17
N ILE A 43 2.92 8.62 14.10
CA ILE A 43 4.12 9.26 14.61
C ILE A 43 3.72 10.19 15.76
N GLU A 44 4.12 9.83 16.98
CA GLU A 44 3.88 10.62 18.18
C GLU A 44 5.19 11.21 18.69
N ASP A 45 5.20 12.53 18.92
CA ASP A 45 6.25 13.23 19.63
C ASP A 45 5.67 14.00 20.83
N SER A 46 6.54 14.60 21.65
CA SER A 46 6.14 15.32 22.87
C SER A 46 5.18 16.49 22.64
N LYS A 47 4.96 16.91 21.39
CA LYS A 47 4.13 18.06 21.03
C LYS A 47 2.89 17.66 20.25
N LYS A 48 2.93 16.57 19.47
CA LYS A 48 1.81 16.15 18.61
C LYS A 48 1.89 14.68 18.20
N ARG A 49 0.70 14.10 18.07
CA ARG A 49 0.45 12.85 17.33
C ARG A 49 0.07 13.17 15.89
N ARG A 50 0.62 12.42 14.94
CA ARG A 50 0.34 12.51 13.50
C ARG A 50 -0.01 11.13 12.98
N ASP A 51 -1.17 11.03 12.34
CA ASP A 51 -1.66 9.77 11.78
C ASP A 51 -1.69 9.91 10.25
N TYR A 52 -1.02 9.00 9.56
CA TYR A 52 -0.93 8.97 8.10
C TYR A 52 -1.59 7.68 7.61
N ALA A 53 -2.76 7.81 6.97
CA ALA A 53 -3.46 6.68 6.36
C ALA A 53 -2.65 6.13 5.17
N ILE A 54 -2.46 4.81 5.13
CA ILE A 54 -1.88 4.11 3.99
C ILE A 54 -3.03 3.57 3.15
N LEU A 55 -3.08 4.06 1.91
CA LEU A 55 -4.14 3.73 0.97
C LEU A 55 -3.67 2.69 -0.05
N SER A 56 -4.55 1.77 -0.43
CA SER A 56 -4.28 0.85 -1.55
C SER A 56 -4.36 1.61 -2.88
N GLY A 57 -3.53 1.21 -3.85
CA GLY A 57 -3.49 1.84 -5.16
C GLY A 57 -2.52 3.03 -5.26
N LYS A 58 -1.84 3.13 -6.41
CA LYS A 58 -0.81 4.16 -6.67
C LYS A 58 -1.43 5.55 -6.69
N THR A 59 -2.55 5.70 -7.39
CA THR A 59 -3.24 6.98 -7.60
C THR A 59 -3.79 7.55 -6.30
N GLU A 60 -4.45 6.70 -5.51
CA GLU A 60 -5.08 7.05 -4.25
C GLU A 60 -4.04 7.45 -3.22
N MET A 61 -2.93 6.69 -3.15
CA MET A 61 -1.82 7.00 -2.27
C MET A 61 -1.11 8.30 -2.67
N GLU A 62 -0.88 8.55 -3.96
CA GLU A 62 -0.30 9.80 -4.45
C GLU A 62 -1.17 11.01 -4.07
N GLN A 63 -2.48 10.93 -4.34
CA GLN A 63 -3.42 12.00 -3.99
C GLN A 63 -3.49 12.24 -2.49
N ASN A 64 -3.45 11.18 -1.67
CA ASN A 64 -3.44 11.30 -0.23
C ASN A 64 -2.16 12.00 0.29
N LEU A 65 -1.00 11.63 -0.24
CA LEU A 65 0.27 12.27 0.12
C LEU A 65 0.30 13.75 -0.26
N LYS A 66 -0.23 14.14 -1.42
CA LYS A 66 -0.37 15.56 -1.80
C LYS A 66 -1.24 16.36 -0.83
N LYS A 67 -2.29 15.74 -0.27
CA LYS A 67 -3.16 16.37 0.75
C LYS A 67 -2.46 16.50 2.10
N LEU A 68 -1.67 15.49 2.49
CA LEU A 68 -0.94 15.44 3.76
C LEU A 68 0.27 16.39 3.77
N PHE A 69 0.89 16.61 2.62
CA PHE A 69 2.08 17.44 2.45
C PHE A 69 1.88 18.49 1.32
N PRO A 70 1.01 19.50 1.54
CA PRO A 70 0.67 20.47 0.51
C PRO A 70 1.86 21.32 0.04
N ASP A 71 2.85 21.53 0.91
CA ASP A 71 4.06 22.28 0.58
C ASP A 71 5.08 21.45 -0.24
N ASP A 72 4.93 20.12 -0.25
CA ASP A 72 5.86 19.17 -0.87
C ASP A 72 5.26 18.43 -2.08
N VAL A 73 4.18 18.94 -2.68
CA VAL A 73 3.47 18.28 -3.80
C VAL A 73 4.41 17.89 -4.94
N LYS A 74 5.38 18.73 -5.30
CA LYS A 74 6.35 18.43 -6.36
C LYS A 74 7.26 17.25 -6.02
N ALA A 75 7.64 17.10 -4.74
CA ALA A 75 8.46 15.98 -4.29
C ALA A 75 7.66 14.68 -4.34
N VAL A 76 6.37 14.72 -3.97
CA VAL A 76 5.46 13.58 -4.11
C VAL A 76 5.33 13.18 -5.59
N GLU A 77 5.10 14.13 -6.50
CA GLU A 77 5.01 13.84 -7.94
C GLU A 77 6.27 13.18 -8.49
N GLU A 78 7.45 13.71 -8.14
CA GLU A 78 8.71 13.13 -8.61
C GLU A 78 8.94 11.73 -8.02
N PHE A 79 8.58 11.50 -6.74
CA PHE A 79 8.64 10.17 -6.13
C PHE A 79 7.81 9.14 -6.90
N PHE A 80 6.57 9.47 -7.27
CA PHE A 80 5.70 8.55 -8.02
C PHE A 80 6.11 8.36 -9.49
N LYS A 81 6.84 9.34 -10.05
CA LYS A 81 7.42 9.26 -11.39
C LYS A 81 8.63 8.32 -11.44
N ILE A 82 9.48 8.32 -10.41
CA ILE A 82 10.65 7.44 -10.35
C ILE A 82 10.34 6.02 -9.86
N MET A 83 9.24 5.85 -9.11
CA MET A 83 8.71 4.52 -8.79
C MET A 83 8.23 3.83 -10.07
N LYS A 84 9.01 2.82 -10.49
CA LYS A 84 8.66 1.86 -11.55
C LYS A 84 7.63 0.87 -11.06
#